data_AF-A0A6C0LQR2-F1
#
_entry.id   AF-A0A6C0LQR2-F1
#
_cell.length_a   1.000
_cell.length_b   1.000
_cell.length_c   1.000
_cell.angle_alpha   90.00
_cell.angle_beta   90.00
_cell.angle_gamma   90.00
#
_symmetry.space_group_name_H-M   'P 1'
#
loop_
_entity.id
_entity.type
_entity.pdbx_description
1 polymer ?
#
loop_
_entity_poly.entity_id
_entity_poly.type
_entity_poly.pdbx_seq_one_letter_code
_entity_poly.pdbx_strand_id
1 'polypeptide(L)'
;MNVGITIALVICMFLMMGMIPLLVFMGLGSALGAQSSEMRVLVAFFLFAGIVVFLTSLGAFVLIQKEDCGKVQSVAKAANNAGLAMLIQIATLVLVWLITPLRGIVTNLLPPDLDPNISDALGYGYFGAFAGAFSTLIGASFSGMCDDVVTPTTATAAAKPATKPATAK
;
A
#
# COMPACT_ATOMS: atom_id res chain seq x y z
N MET A 1 -5.35 -12.95 10.49
CA MET A 1 -5.55 -11.52 10.21
C MET A 1 -6.25 -10.84 11.37
N ASN A 2 -5.50 -10.15 12.20
CA ASN A 2 -6.07 -9.26 13.22
C ASN A 2 -6.67 -8.02 12.56
N VAL A 3 -7.99 -8.07 12.33
CA VAL A 3 -8.75 -7.07 11.58
C VAL A 3 -8.55 -5.65 12.14
N GLY A 4 -8.45 -5.50 13.47
CA GLY A 4 -8.25 -4.19 14.09
C GLY A 4 -6.91 -3.54 13.71
N ILE A 5 -5.83 -4.33 13.65
CA ILE A 5 -4.50 -3.84 13.28
C ILE A 5 -4.43 -3.53 11.79
N THR A 6 -5.01 -4.39 10.95
CA THR A 6 -5.07 -4.15 9.51
C THR A 6 -5.83 -2.85 9.20
N ILE A 7 -6.96 -2.61 9.86
CA ILE A 7 -7.71 -1.35 9.70
C ILE A 7 -6.89 -0.15 10.17
N ALA A 8 -6.23 -0.25 11.33
CA ALA A 8 -5.38 0.83 11.83
C ALA A 8 -4.24 1.19 10.85
N LEU A 9 -3.59 0.19 10.25
CA LEU A 9 -2.54 0.41 9.25
C LEU A 9 -3.07 1.02 7.95
N VAL A 10 -4.26 0.63 7.50
CA VAL A 10 -4.93 1.23 6.34
C VAL A 10 -5.28 2.69 6.61
N ILE A 11 -5.79 3.02 7.80
CA ILE A 11 -6.08 4.42 8.19
C ILE A 11 -4.79 5.24 8.27
N CYS A 12 -3.73 4.70 8.88
CA CYS A 12 -2.43 5.37 8.93
C CYS A 12 -1.89 5.66 7.53
N MET A 13 -2.04 4.71 6.60
CA MET A 13 -1.67 4.91 5.20
C MET A 13 -2.52 5.96 4.51
N PHE A 14 -3.84 5.94 4.71
CA PHE A 14 -4.73 6.95 4.18
C PHE A 14 -4.31 8.37 4.63
N LEU A 15 -4.08 8.55 5.94
CA LEU A 15 -3.70 9.83 6.53
C LEU A 15 -2.31 10.29 6.06
N MET A 16 -1.31 9.40 6.08
CA MET A 16 0.04 9.70 5.58
C MET A 16 -0.02 10.17 4.12
N MET A 17 -0.73 9.43 3.26
CA MET A 17 -0.76 9.73 1.84
C MET A 17 -1.59 10.97 1.51
N GLY A 18 -2.61 11.29 2.31
CA GLY A 18 -3.32 12.56 2.21
C GLY A 18 -2.48 13.77 2.62
N MET A 19 -1.54 13.59 3.55
CA MET A 19 -0.69 14.67 4.07
C MET A 19 0.52 15.00 3.19
N ILE A 20 1.00 14.05 2.38
CA ILE A 20 2.21 14.25 1.55
C ILE A 20 2.06 15.42 0.56
N PRO A 21 0.96 15.55 -0.20
CA PRO A 21 0.77 16.69 -1.10
C PRO A 21 0.74 18.04 -0.36
N LEU A 22 0.16 18.08 0.85
CA LEU A 22 0.16 19.30 1.67
C LEU A 22 1.59 19.69 2.06
N LEU A 23 2.41 18.73 2.52
CA LEU A 23 3.81 18.98 2.87
C LEU A 23 4.64 19.46 1.67
N VAL A 24 4.43 18.89 0.48
CA VAL A 24 5.23 19.24 -0.69
C VAL A 24 4.75 20.55 -1.33
N PHE A 25 3.47 20.73 -1.57
CA PHE A 25 2.97 21.91 -2.28
C PHE A 25 2.85 23.14 -1.38
N MET A 26 2.46 22.98 -0.10
CA MET A 26 2.38 24.11 0.84
C MET A 26 3.68 24.33 1.64
N GLY A 27 4.51 23.30 1.80
CA GLY A 27 5.80 23.43 2.49
C GLY A 27 6.94 23.70 1.52
N LEU A 28 7.28 22.68 0.72
CA LEU A 28 8.45 22.72 -0.17
C LEU A 28 8.31 23.74 -1.31
N GLY A 29 7.13 23.84 -1.92
CA GLY A 29 6.83 24.85 -2.96
C GLY A 29 7.02 26.29 -2.44
N SER A 30 6.45 26.60 -1.28
CA SER A 30 6.62 27.91 -0.63
C SER A 30 8.06 28.20 -0.22
N ALA A 31 8.79 27.21 0.30
CA ALA A 31 10.20 27.38 0.68
C ALA A 31 11.12 27.61 -0.53
N LEU A 32 10.79 27.02 -1.68
CA LEU A 32 11.55 27.16 -2.92
C LEU A 32 11.09 28.36 -3.78
N GLY A 33 10.02 29.07 -3.38
CA GLY A 33 9.41 30.13 -4.17
C GLY A 33 8.86 29.67 -5.52
N ALA A 34 8.48 28.39 -5.62
CA ALA A 34 8.03 27.74 -6.85
C ALA A 34 6.56 27.32 -6.76
N GLN A 35 5.84 27.40 -7.87
CA GLN A 35 4.42 27.02 -7.91
C GLN A 35 4.22 25.50 -8.02
N SER A 36 3.07 24.99 -7.58
CA SER A 36 2.68 23.57 -7.65
C SER A 36 2.70 22.99 -9.07
N SER A 37 2.49 23.84 -10.08
CA SER A 37 2.49 23.48 -11.50
C SER A 37 3.90 23.33 -12.09
N GLU A 38 4.94 23.76 -11.38
CA GLU A 38 6.31 23.64 -11.87
C GLU A 38 6.78 22.18 -11.86
N MET A 39 7.38 21.76 -12.98
CA MET A 39 7.84 20.38 -13.17
C MET A 39 8.83 19.92 -12.09
N ARG A 40 9.64 20.85 -11.54
CA ARG A 40 10.59 20.55 -10.46
C ARG A 40 9.87 20.16 -9.16
N VAL A 41 8.80 20.88 -8.81
CA VAL A 41 7.98 20.61 -7.61
C VAL A 41 7.21 19.30 -7.80
N LEU A 42 6.64 19.07 -8.98
CA LEU A 42 5.97 17.82 -9.33
C LEU A 42 6.89 16.61 -9.25
N VAL A 43 8.10 16.68 -9.80
CA VAL A 43 9.08 15.59 -9.72
C VAL A 43 9.48 15.33 -8.26
N ALA A 44 9.73 16.38 -7.48
CA ALA A 44 10.02 16.24 -6.06
C ALA A 44 8.85 15.59 -5.30
N PHE A 45 7.61 15.98 -5.61
CA PHE A 45 6.40 15.37 -5.08
C PHE A 45 6.33 13.87 -5.38
N PHE A 46 6.46 13.46 -6.66
CA PHE A 46 6.38 12.06 -7.05
C PHE A 46 7.48 11.20 -6.42
N LEU A 47 8.72 11.70 -6.37
CA LEU A 47 9.84 11.00 -5.73
C LEU A 47 9.62 10.85 -4.22
N PHE A 48 9.25 11.94 -3.56
CA PHE A 48 9.01 11.93 -2.12
C PHE A 48 7.83 11.02 -1.76
N ALA A 49 6.72 11.12 -2.49
CA ALA A 49 5.57 10.22 -2.33
C ALA A 49 6.00 8.76 -2.55
N GLY A 50 6.75 8.45 -3.61
CA GLY A 50 7.21 7.10 -3.89
C GLY A 50 8.05 6.49 -2.75
N ILE A 51 9.01 7.24 -2.23
CA ILE A 51 9.87 6.79 -1.12
C ILE A 51 9.03 6.55 0.15
N VAL A 52 8.18 7.50 0.52
CA VAL A 52 7.36 7.41 1.73
C VAL A 52 6.36 6.25 1.63
N VAL A 53 5.71 6.07 0.47
CA VAL A 53 4.80 4.94 0.23
C VAL A 53 5.53 3.62 0.37
N PHE A 54 6.70 3.48 -0.26
CA PHE A 54 7.46 2.23 -0.21
C PHE A 54 7.87 1.88 1.22
N LEU A 55 8.47 2.82 1.95
CA LEU A 55 8.95 2.58 3.31
C LEU A 55 7.79 2.31 4.28
N THR A 56 6.69 3.06 4.16
CA THR A 56 5.51 2.86 5.02
C THR A 56 4.84 1.53 4.69
N SER A 57 4.77 1.14 3.41
CA SER A 57 4.15 -0.13 2.99
C SER A 57 5.00 -1.31 3.43
N LEU A 58 6.33 -1.20 3.32
CA LEU A 58 7.26 -2.19 3.83
C LEU A 58 7.07 -2.39 5.34
N GLY A 59 7.03 -1.29 6.10
CA GLY A 59 6.76 -1.33 7.54
C GLY A 59 5.42 -1.97 7.87
N ALA A 60 4.35 -1.59 7.15
CA ALA A 60 3.02 -2.15 7.32
C ALA A 60 3.02 -3.67 7.05
N PHE A 61 3.59 -4.14 5.94
CA PHE A 61 3.63 -5.58 5.62
C PHE A 61 4.49 -6.38 6.61
N VAL A 62 5.60 -5.82 7.10
CA VAL A 62 6.41 -6.47 8.14
C VAL A 62 5.64 -6.59 9.46
N LEU A 63 4.92 -5.54 9.86
CA LEU A 63 4.08 -5.57 11.07
C LEU A 63 2.95 -6.58 10.93
N ILE A 64 2.29 -6.63 9.77
CA ILE A 64 1.22 -7.60 9.55
C ILE A 64 1.76 -9.03 9.59
N GLN A 65 2.94 -9.31 8.99
CA GLN A 65 3.57 -10.63 9.12
C GLN A 65 3.84 -10.98 10.60
N LYS A 66 4.34 -10.03 11.39
CA LYS A 66 4.62 -10.27 12.82
C LYS A 66 3.35 -10.56 13.62
N GLU A 67 2.27 -9.83 13.37
CA GLU A 67 1.00 -9.98 14.08
C GLU A 67 0.22 -11.23 13.63
N ASP A 68 0.15 -11.49 12.33
CA ASP A 68 -0.64 -12.60 11.81
C ASP A 68 0.10 -13.94 11.84
N CYS A 69 1.41 -13.94 11.67
CA CYS A 69 2.23 -15.15 11.62
C CYS A 69 3.06 -15.38 12.89
N GLY A 70 3.02 -14.46 13.87
CA GLY A 70 3.83 -14.48 15.09
C GLY A 70 5.32 -14.15 14.90
N LYS A 71 5.78 -14.04 13.64
CA LYS A 71 7.16 -13.70 13.27
C LYS A 71 7.20 -13.06 11.89
N VAL A 72 8.22 -12.24 11.63
CA VAL A 72 8.52 -11.74 10.28
C VAL A 72 9.03 -12.92 9.46
N GLN A 73 8.27 -13.35 8.45
CA GLN A 73 8.64 -14.51 7.62
C GLN A 73 9.70 -14.15 6.59
N SER A 74 9.51 -13.05 5.87
CA SER A 74 10.44 -12.59 4.83
C SER A 74 10.27 -11.11 4.54
N VAL A 75 11.35 -10.36 4.76
CA VAL A 75 11.43 -8.93 4.40
C VAL A 75 11.41 -8.77 2.88
N ALA A 76 11.96 -9.72 2.12
CA ALA A 76 11.91 -9.68 0.66
C ALA A 76 10.47 -9.79 0.13
N LYS A 77 9.64 -10.66 0.74
CA LYS A 77 8.21 -10.77 0.40
C LYS A 77 7.47 -9.49 0.75
N ALA A 78 7.73 -8.91 1.91
CA ALA A 78 7.16 -7.62 2.31
C ALA A 78 7.59 -6.49 1.37
N ALA A 79 8.84 -6.47 0.92
CA ALA A 79 9.36 -5.47 -0.01
C ALA A 79 8.74 -5.58 -1.41
N ASN A 80 8.52 -6.80 -1.91
CA ASN A 80 7.83 -7.00 -3.19
C ASN A 80 6.38 -6.48 -3.13
N ASN A 81 5.67 -6.74 -2.03
CA ASN A 81 4.31 -6.21 -1.85
C ASN A 81 4.30 -4.69 -1.71
N ALA A 82 5.28 -4.14 -0.99
CA ALA A 82 5.48 -2.70 -0.86
C ALA A 82 5.78 -2.05 -2.22
N GLY A 83 6.57 -2.72 -3.08
CA GLY A 83 6.83 -2.28 -4.44
C GLY A 83 5.58 -2.27 -5.32
N LEU A 84 4.73 -3.31 -5.20
CA LEU A 84 3.44 -3.34 -5.90
C LEU A 84 2.52 -2.21 -5.43
N ALA A 85 2.43 -1.99 -4.12
CA ALA A 85 1.62 -0.92 -3.54
C ALA A 85 2.12 0.46 -4.00
N MET A 86 3.44 0.68 -3.99
CA MET A 86 4.07 1.89 -4.54
C MET A 86 3.74 2.10 -6.01
N LEU A 87 3.78 1.06 -6.84
CA LEU A 87 3.44 1.14 -8.26
C LEU A 87 1.99 1.59 -8.47
N ILE A 88 1.04 0.99 -7.75
CA ILE A 88 -0.38 1.37 -7.80
C ILE A 88 -0.55 2.83 -7.40
N GLN A 89 0.16 3.26 -6.36
CA GLN A 89 0.12 4.62 -5.86
C GLN A 89 0.60 5.64 -6.91
N ILE A 90 1.80 5.42 -7.43
CA ILE A 90 2.42 6.32 -8.40
C ILE A 90 1.60 6.35 -9.68
N ALA A 91 1.15 5.20 -10.18
CA ALA A 91 0.26 5.13 -11.33
C ALA A 91 -1.01 5.98 -11.12
N THR A 92 -1.62 5.89 -9.93
CA THR A 92 -2.80 6.70 -9.59
C THR A 92 -2.48 8.20 -9.60
N LEU A 93 -1.40 8.62 -8.95
CA LEU A 93 -1.01 10.03 -8.91
C LEU A 93 -0.65 10.58 -10.31
N VAL A 94 -0.03 9.76 -11.15
CA VAL A 94 0.28 10.10 -12.55
C VAL A 94 -1.01 10.23 -13.37
N LEU A 95 -1.98 9.32 -13.20
CA LEU A 95 -3.28 9.43 -13.86
C LEU A 95 -4.03 10.71 -13.45
N VAL A 96 -4.01 11.07 -12.17
CA VAL A 96 -4.62 12.30 -11.65
C VAL A 96 -3.91 13.55 -12.17
N TRP A 97 -2.59 13.46 -12.39
CA TRP A 97 -1.83 14.53 -13.02
C TRP A 97 -2.18 14.68 -14.51
N LEU A 98 -2.22 13.58 -15.27
CA LEU A 98 -2.50 13.56 -16.70
C LEU A 98 -3.96 13.89 -17.04
N ILE A 99 -4.90 13.48 -16.19
CA ILE A 99 -6.34 13.66 -16.39
C ILE A 99 -6.81 14.78 -15.46
N THR A 100 -6.57 16.02 -15.87
CA THR A 100 -6.99 17.23 -15.15
C THR A 100 -8.46 17.21 -14.67
N PRO A 101 -9.44 16.67 -15.43
CA PRO A 101 -10.82 16.55 -14.95
C PRO A 101 -10.98 15.74 -13.66
N LEU A 102 -10.11 14.78 -13.36
CA LEU A 102 -10.17 14.01 -12.11
C LEU A 102 -9.87 14.90 -10.90
N ARG A 103 -8.84 15.76 -10.99
CA ARG A 103 -8.61 16.81 -9.96
C ARG A 103 -9.78 17.78 -9.89
N GLY A 104 -10.34 18.13 -11.05
CA GLY A 104 -11.52 18.96 -11.21
C GLY A 104 -12.69 18.54 -10.29
N ILE A 105 -12.91 17.24 -10.10
CA ILE A 105 -13.98 16.73 -9.22
C ILE A 105 -13.81 17.25 -7.78
N VAL A 106 -12.58 17.25 -7.27
CA VAL A 106 -12.28 17.69 -5.90
C VAL A 106 -12.18 19.21 -5.85
N THR A 107 -11.53 19.83 -6.83
CA THR A 107 -11.29 21.28 -6.83
C THR A 107 -12.56 22.09 -7.11
N ASN A 108 -13.56 21.52 -7.80
CA ASN A 108 -14.87 22.18 -8.00
C ASN A 108 -15.73 22.23 -6.73
N LEU A 109 -15.40 21.46 -5.70
CA LEU A 109 -16.03 21.55 -4.38
C LEU A 109 -15.40 22.64 -3.51
N LEU A 110 -14.30 23.23 -3.96
CA LEU A 110 -13.56 24.25 -3.25
C LEU A 110 -13.95 25.66 -3.74
N PRO A 111 -13.80 26.70 -2.90
CA PRO A 111 -13.99 28.08 -3.32
C PRO A 111 -13.09 28.41 -4.53
N PRO A 112 -13.59 29.14 -5.54
CA PRO A 112 -12.79 29.51 -6.72
C PRO A 112 -11.62 30.45 -6.40
N ASP A 113 -11.66 31.08 -5.22
CA ASP A 113 -10.65 32.04 -4.74
C ASP A 113 -9.52 31.37 -3.95
N LEU A 114 -9.57 30.04 -3.82
CA LEU A 114 -8.58 29.28 -3.05
C LEU A 114 -7.23 29.25 -3.77
N ASP A 115 -6.13 29.35 -3.00
CA ASP A 115 -4.78 29.30 -3.56
C ASP A 115 -4.56 28.02 -4.39
N PRO A 116 -3.97 28.11 -5.60
CA PRO A 116 -3.77 26.96 -6.48
C PRO A 116 -2.96 25.83 -5.85
N ASN A 117 -1.98 26.13 -4.99
CA ASN A 117 -1.18 25.11 -4.32
C ASN A 117 -2.01 24.34 -3.29
N ILE A 118 -2.95 25.01 -2.62
CA ILE A 118 -3.87 24.38 -1.66
C ILE A 118 -4.88 23.51 -2.42
N SER A 119 -5.42 24.03 -3.52
CA SER A 119 -6.37 23.30 -4.37
C SER A 119 -5.75 22.03 -4.96
N ASP A 120 -4.53 22.13 -5.51
CA ASP A 120 -3.77 20.97 -5.99
C ASP A 120 -3.42 20.00 -4.87
N ALA A 121 -2.98 20.50 -3.71
CA ALA A 121 -2.67 19.64 -2.57
C ALA A 121 -3.88 18.83 -2.10
N LEU A 122 -5.06 19.43 -2.07
CA LEU A 122 -6.31 18.74 -1.72
C LEU A 122 -6.73 17.73 -2.80
N GLY A 123 -6.59 18.08 -4.08
CA GLY A 123 -6.85 17.18 -5.20
C GLY A 123 -5.94 15.94 -5.17
N TYR A 124 -4.63 16.14 -5.13
CA TYR A 124 -3.67 15.03 -5.01
C TYR A 124 -3.78 14.30 -3.68
N GLY A 125 -4.11 14.99 -2.59
CA GLY A 125 -4.30 14.44 -1.26
C GLY A 125 -5.46 13.46 -1.22
N TYR A 126 -6.59 13.83 -1.82
CA TYR A 126 -7.76 12.95 -1.92
C TYR A 126 -7.42 11.64 -2.64
N PHE A 127 -6.95 11.73 -3.89
CA PHE A 127 -6.66 10.52 -4.68
C PHE A 127 -5.48 9.73 -4.11
N GLY A 128 -4.46 10.41 -3.57
CA GLY A 128 -3.34 9.78 -2.89
C GLY A 128 -3.76 9.02 -1.63
N ALA A 129 -4.61 9.60 -0.80
CA ALA A 129 -5.13 8.95 0.41
C ALA A 129 -5.88 7.65 0.08
N PHE A 130 -6.79 7.71 -0.90
CA PHE A 130 -7.53 6.52 -1.35
C PHE A 130 -6.60 5.48 -1.99
N ALA A 131 -5.71 5.90 -2.89
CA ALA A 131 -4.73 4.99 -3.49
C ALA A 131 -3.88 4.30 -2.40
N GLY A 132 -3.51 5.01 -1.34
CA GLY A 132 -2.72 4.50 -0.20
C GLY A 132 -3.44 3.41 0.57
N ALA A 133 -4.70 3.66 0.89
CA ALA A 133 -5.56 2.69 1.57
C ALA A 133 -5.77 1.43 0.72
N PHE A 134 -6.17 1.60 -0.54
CA PHE A 134 -6.51 0.48 -1.42
C PHE A 134 -5.28 -0.34 -1.84
N SER A 135 -4.15 0.30 -2.14
CA SER A 135 -2.91 -0.39 -2.50
C SER A 135 -2.38 -1.27 -1.36
N THR A 136 -2.52 -0.81 -0.11
CA THR A 136 -2.17 -1.59 1.09
C THR A 136 -3.09 -2.79 1.28
N LEU A 137 -4.40 -2.61 1.11
CA LEU A 137 -5.40 -3.69 1.16
C LEU A 137 -5.15 -4.76 0.08
N ILE A 138 -4.88 -4.32 -1.14
CA ILE A 138 -4.53 -5.18 -2.28
C ILE A 138 -3.24 -5.95 -1.97
N GLY A 139 -2.17 -5.25 -1.57
CA GLY A 139 -0.89 -5.91 -1.26
C GLY A 139 -0.98 -6.93 -0.11
N ALA A 140 -1.84 -6.69 0.88
CA ALA A 140 -2.10 -7.64 1.96
C ALA A 140 -2.90 -8.87 1.49
N SER A 141 -3.81 -8.69 0.54
CA SER A 141 -4.71 -9.74 0.04
C SER A 141 -4.04 -10.69 -0.96
N PHE A 142 -3.21 -10.17 -1.87
CA PHE A 142 -2.63 -10.96 -2.96
C PHE A 142 -1.44 -11.85 -2.58
N SER A 143 -0.79 -11.59 -1.44
CA SER A 143 0.54 -12.17 -1.19
C SER A 143 0.56 -13.35 -0.21
N GLY A 144 -0.55 -13.69 0.47
CA GLY A 144 -0.53 -14.72 1.53
C GLY A 144 0.52 -14.37 2.58
N MET A 145 0.20 -13.47 3.50
CA MET A 145 1.20 -12.87 4.41
C MET A 145 1.93 -13.87 5.30
N CYS A 146 1.29 -15.02 5.54
CA CYS A 146 1.94 -16.20 6.07
C CYS A 146 2.00 -17.24 4.97
N ASP A 147 3.19 -17.81 4.72
CA ASP A 147 3.28 -19.09 4.05
C ASP A 147 2.50 -20.08 4.93
N ASP A 148 1.39 -20.60 4.41
CA ASP A 148 0.78 -21.80 4.96
C ASP A 148 1.89 -22.83 5.04
N VAL A 149 2.14 -23.34 6.25
CA VAL A 149 2.84 -24.61 6.41
C VAL A 149 1.92 -25.66 5.78
N VAL A 150 1.98 -25.82 4.47
CA VAL A 150 1.55 -27.04 3.81
C VAL A 150 2.65 -28.07 4.10
N THR A 151 2.72 -28.51 5.36
CA THR A 151 2.99 -29.92 5.60
C THR A 151 1.64 -30.59 5.39
N PRO A 152 1.42 -31.42 4.36
CA PRO A 152 0.37 -32.41 4.46
C PRO A 152 0.82 -33.42 5.50
N THR A 153 0.45 -33.20 6.76
CA THR A 153 0.47 -34.26 7.77
C THR A 153 -0.91 -34.40 8.36
N THR A 154 -1.82 -34.95 7.55
CA THR A 154 -2.79 -35.90 8.09
C THR A 154 -2.25 -37.30 7.80
N ALA A 155 -1.48 -37.81 8.74
CA ALA A 155 -1.46 -39.25 8.95
C ALA A 155 -2.81 -39.67 9.55
N THR A 156 -3.33 -40.78 9.01
CA THR A 156 -4.14 -41.83 9.68
C THR A 156 -5.60 -41.98 9.22
N ALA A 157 -5.80 -42.91 8.27
CA ALA A 157 -6.87 -43.90 8.36
C ALA A 157 -6.37 -45.23 7.79
N ALA A 158 -6.59 -46.30 8.56
CA ALA A 158 -6.04 -47.63 8.41
C ALA A 158 -6.31 -48.29 7.04
N ALA A 159 -5.28 -48.90 6.46
CA ALA A 159 -5.42 -50.06 5.60
C ALA A 159 -4.56 -51.19 6.18
N LYS A 160 -5.21 -52.17 6.82
CA LYS A 160 -4.62 -53.47 7.11
C LYS A 160 -3.99 -54.02 5.82
N PRO A 161 -2.75 -54.55 5.84
CA PRO A 161 -2.36 -55.54 4.86
C PRO A 161 -3.23 -56.77 5.10
N ALA A 162 -4.07 -57.10 4.12
CA ALA A 162 -4.82 -58.35 4.12
C ALA A 162 -3.82 -59.51 4.23
N THR A 163 -4.03 -60.34 5.25
CA THR A 163 -3.35 -61.59 5.49
C THR A 163 -3.47 -62.48 4.25
N LYS A 164 -2.36 -63.02 3.75
CA LYS A 164 -2.38 -64.32 3.06
C LYS A 164 -1.27 -65.20 3.62
N PRO A 165 -1.54 -66.49 3.89
CA PRO A 165 -0.76 -67.28 4.83
C PRO A 165 0.58 -67.72 4.24
N ALA A 166 1.58 -67.80 5.12
CA ALA A 166 2.73 -68.65 4.92
C ALA A 166 2.28 -70.11 4.75
N THR A 167 2.56 -70.69 3.60
CA THR A 167 2.76 -72.14 3.49
C THR A 167 4.24 -72.36 3.24
N ALA A 168 4.93 -72.71 4.32
CA ALA A 168 6.22 -73.37 4.28
C ALA A 168 6.00 -74.87 4.05
N LYS A 169 6.74 -75.44 3.10
CA LYS A 169 7.45 -76.70 3.24
C LYS A 169 8.56 -76.76 2.19
#